data_AF-A0A3S0DSC4-F1
#
_entry.id   AF-A0A3S0DSC4-F1
#
_cell.length_a   1.000
_cell.length_b   1.000
_cell.length_c   1.000
_cell.angle_alpha   90.00
_cell.angle_beta   90.00
_cell.angle_gamma   90.00
#
_symmetry.space_group_name_H-M   'P 1'
#
loop_
_entity.id
_entity.type
_entity.pdbx_description
1 polymer ?
#
loop_
_entity_poly.entity_id
_entity_poly.type
_entity_poly.pdbx_seq_one_letter_code
_entity_poly.pdbx_strand_id
1 'polypeptide(L)'
;MTDVVQPTLFDALPEPRLMEPDELTTLERMEVMRQDYGFMPTTRDELNAAIGLVGFETTPGGTARHLNEILLHQKRAVTNDPAQAVRSVTAEYDGFARRAQSDHQGLINLQGDVRELMNPRVSIGEDAGSNSALRQLVRFMDLDAYTLTKGEVWPGFDPLKKAARVRGKQGARMIVDRYSASEMDEEVETHVRDVLAATTVGQTRVLVDRAVADQARRLDFWVSKLRESRNHGIARPIADRALAHLGEAE
;
A
#
# COMPACT_ATOMS: atom_id res chain seq x y z
N MET A 1 8.28 69.96 -1.90
CA MET A 1 8.05 68.91 -0.90
C MET A 1 7.21 67.84 -1.55
N THR A 2 7.89 66.77 -1.95
CA THR A 2 7.40 65.52 -2.49
C THR A 2 6.55 64.79 -1.45
N ASP A 3 5.45 64.16 -1.88
CA ASP A 3 5.11 62.83 -1.36
C ASP A 3 4.59 61.95 -2.50
N VAL A 4 5.40 60.93 -2.76
CA VAL A 4 5.17 59.80 -3.64
C VAL A 4 4.39 58.79 -2.80
N VAL A 5 3.13 58.54 -3.13
CA VAL A 5 2.40 57.40 -2.54
C VAL A 5 2.92 56.14 -3.23
N GLN A 6 3.79 55.41 -2.53
CA GLN A 6 4.24 54.08 -2.94
C GLN A 6 3.05 53.10 -2.92
N PRO A 7 2.90 52.22 -3.92
CA PRO A 7 2.03 51.07 -3.81
C PRO A 7 2.65 50.10 -2.80
N THR A 8 1.99 49.85 -1.68
CA THR A 8 2.40 48.79 -0.77
C THR A 8 2.16 47.45 -1.46
N LEU A 9 3.27 46.90 -1.94
CA LEU A 9 3.51 45.52 -2.29
C LEU A 9 3.10 44.62 -1.11
N PHE A 10 1.85 44.17 -1.10
CA PHE A 10 1.48 42.90 -0.49
C PHE A 10 0.49 42.27 -1.47
N ASP A 11 1.04 41.86 -2.62
CA ASP A 11 0.49 40.71 -3.31
C ASP A 11 0.35 39.63 -2.25
N ALA A 12 -0.89 39.23 -1.98
CA ALA A 12 -1.18 38.08 -1.15
C ALA A 12 -0.30 36.96 -1.67
N LEU A 13 0.66 36.52 -0.85
CA LEU A 13 1.41 35.31 -1.13
C LEU A 13 0.36 34.25 -1.46
N PRO A 14 0.44 33.56 -2.62
CA PRO A 14 -0.51 32.51 -2.91
C PRO A 14 -0.50 31.56 -1.71
N GLU A 15 -1.68 31.33 -1.14
CA GLU A 15 -1.85 30.30 -0.12
C GLU A 15 -1.15 29.03 -0.62
N PRO A 16 -0.41 28.30 0.23
CA PRO A 16 0.19 27.06 -0.20
C PRO A 16 -0.95 26.18 -0.71
N ARG A 17 -1.00 25.99 -2.03
CA ARG A 17 -1.91 25.01 -2.64
C ARG A 17 -1.50 23.68 -2.05
N LEU A 18 -2.28 23.20 -1.08
CA LEU A 18 -2.39 21.77 -0.83
C LEU A 18 -2.75 21.19 -2.20
N MET A 19 -1.84 20.43 -2.81
CA MET A 19 -2.15 19.71 -4.04
C MET A 19 -3.41 18.88 -3.74
N GLU A 20 -4.51 19.20 -4.42
CA GLU A 20 -5.76 18.46 -4.31
C GLU A 20 -5.44 17.01 -4.73
N PRO A 21 -5.63 16.00 -3.86
CA PRO A 21 -5.30 14.61 -4.17
C PRO A 21 -5.92 14.10 -5.48
N ASP A 22 -6.97 14.74 -5.98
CA ASP A 22 -7.70 14.38 -7.20
C ASP A 22 -7.00 14.74 -8.52
N GLU A 23 -5.84 15.40 -8.51
CA GLU A 23 -5.10 15.74 -9.74
C GLU A 23 -4.05 14.69 -10.17
N LEU A 24 -3.59 13.82 -9.26
CA LEU A 24 -2.55 12.84 -9.57
C LEU A 24 -3.13 11.54 -10.15
N THR A 25 -2.56 11.11 -11.27
CA THR A 25 -2.80 9.80 -11.86
C THR A 25 -2.32 8.68 -10.93
N THR A 26 -2.84 7.45 -11.12
CA THR A 26 -2.41 6.26 -10.35
C THR A 26 -0.89 6.08 -10.36
N LEU A 27 -0.25 6.32 -11.51
CA LEU A 27 1.20 6.18 -11.67
C LEU A 27 1.97 7.22 -10.87
N GLU A 28 1.55 8.48 -10.91
CA GLU A 28 2.20 9.54 -10.13
C GLU A 28 2.08 9.28 -8.63
N ARG A 29 0.90 8.84 -8.19
CA ARG A 29 0.66 8.42 -6.81
C ARG A 29 1.58 7.26 -6.39
N MET A 30 1.73 6.23 -7.24
CA MET A 30 2.67 5.14 -6.95
C MET A 30 4.12 5.63 -6.87
N GLU A 31 4.52 6.53 -7.74
CA GLU A 31 5.87 7.06 -7.77
C GLU A 31 6.18 7.88 -6.51
N VAL A 32 5.24 8.68 -6.01
CA VAL A 32 5.34 9.34 -4.70
C VAL A 32 5.60 8.32 -3.59
N MET A 33 4.80 7.26 -3.51
CA MET A 33 4.99 6.22 -2.48
C MET A 33 6.36 5.54 -2.58
N ARG A 34 6.81 5.26 -3.80
CA ARG A 34 8.09 4.60 -4.06
C ARG A 34 9.28 5.49 -3.72
N GLN A 35 9.25 6.76 -4.11
CA GLN A 35 10.37 7.70 -3.90
C GLN A 35 10.47 8.14 -2.44
N ASP A 36 9.34 8.53 -1.83
CA ASP A 36 9.34 9.20 -0.53
C ASP A 36 9.27 8.20 0.63
N TYR A 37 8.58 7.07 0.44
CA TYR A 37 8.35 6.07 1.48
C TYR A 37 9.04 4.73 1.20
N GLY A 38 9.53 4.54 -0.03
CA GLY A 38 10.35 3.37 -0.38
C GLY A 38 9.57 2.06 -0.53
N PHE A 39 8.25 2.10 -0.70
CA PHE A 39 7.46 0.90 -0.94
C PHE A 39 6.40 1.08 -2.03
N MET A 40 5.99 -0.03 -2.65
CA MET A 40 4.90 -0.08 -3.62
C MET A 40 3.61 -0.64 -2.98
N PRO A 41 2.47 0.06 -3.12
CA PRO A 41 1.19 -0.44 -2.63
C PRO A 41 0.71 -1.62 -3.49
N THR A 42 -0.07 -2.51 -2.89
CA THR A 42 -0.48 -3.76 -3.55
C THR A 42 -1.89 -3.71 -4.11
N THR A 43 -2.68 -2.70 -3.75
CA THR A 43 -4.02 -2.48 -4.30
C THR A 43 -4.32 -0.98 -4.46
N ARG A 44 -5.29 -0.64 -5.31
CA ARG A 44 -5.77 0.75 -5.45
C ARG A 44 -6.28 1.36 -4.15
N ASP A 45 -6.95 0.58 -3.30
CA ASP A 45 -7.44 1.07 -2.01
C ASP A 45 -6.28 1.46 -1.10
N GLU A 46 -5.25 0.61 -1.04
CA GLU A 46 -4.05 0.88 -0.26
C GLU A 46 -3.33 2.13 -0.76
N LEU A 47 -3.16 2.25 -2.08
CA LEU A 47 -2.55 3.42 -2.69
C LEU A 47 -3.32 4.69 -2.33
N ASN A 48 -4.64 4.68 -2.46
CA ASN A 48 -5.48 5.83 -2.15
C ASN A 48 -5.44 6.18 -0.67
N ALA A 49 -5.47 5.18 0.21
CA ALA A 49 -5.37 5.39 1.65
C ALA A 49 -4.00 5.95 2.05
N ALA A 50 -2.91 5.40 1.50
CA ALA A 50 -1.56 5.86 1.79
C ALA A 50 -1.36 7.31 1.33
N ILE A 51 -1.72 7.63 0.09
CA ILE A 51 -1.65 9.00 -0.46
C ILE A 51 -2.50 9.98 0.33
N GLY A 52 -3.72 9.57 0.71
CA GLY A 52 -4.59 10.39 1.55
C GLY A 52 -3.97 10.73 2.91
N LEU A 53 -3.05 9.90 3.42
CA LEU A 53 -2.33 10.13 4.68
C LEU A 53 -1.05 10.95 4.53
N VAL A 54 -0.41 10.93 3.35
CA VAL A 54 0.82 11.72 3.09
C VAL A 54 0.58 13.21 3.36
N GLY A 55 -0.58 13.73 2.94
CA GLY A 55 -0.96 15.14 3.18
C GLY A 55 -1.07 15.52 4.66
N PHE A 56 -1.20 14.55 5.56
CA PHE A 56 -1.32 14.76 7.00
C PHE A 56 -0.03 14.50 7.77
N GLU A 57 0.95 13.84 7.17
CA GLU A 57 2.19 13.47 7.85
C GLU A 57 3.01 14.66 8.32
N THR A 58 2.98 15.76 7.55
CA THR A 58 3.65 17.01 7.89
C THR A 58 2.85 17.87 8.87
N THR A 59 1.61 17.49 9.22
CA THR A 59 0.76 18.25 10.13
C THR A 59 0.81 17.74 11.57
N PRO A 60 0.82 18.62 12.58
CA PRO A 60 0.67 18.21 13.97
C PRO A 60 -0.61 17.40 14.16
N GLY A 61 -0.48 16.16 14.66
CA GLY A 61 -1.59 15.23 14.87
C GLY A 61 -1.74 14.15 13.80
N GLY A 62 -1.04 14.24 12.66
CA GLY A 62 -0.88 13.14 11.69
C GLY A 62 -2.20 12.46 11.27
N THR A 63 -2.17 11.13 11.26
CA THR A 63 -3.33 10.27 10.95
C THR A 63 -4.58 10.60 11.79
N ALA A 64 -4.41 11.01 13.05
CA ALA A 64 -5.57 11.34 13.90
C ALA A 64 -6.33 12.57 13.38
N ARG A 65 -5.63 13.53 12.75
CA ARG A 65 -6.26 14.68 12.10
C ARG A 65 -7.04 14.27 10.87
N HIS A 66 -6.48 13.38 10.04
CA HIS A 66 -7.18 12.80 8.89
C HIS A 66 -8.50 12.13 9.31
N LEU A 67 -8.45 11.30 10.36
CA LEU A 67 -9.65 10.64 10.90
C LEU A 67 -10.68 11.65 11.45
N ASN A 68 -10.22 12.72 12.09
CA ASN A 68 -11.12 13.79 12.55
C ASN A 68 -11.76 14.55 11.37
N GLU A 69 -11.03 14.77 10.28
CA GLU A 69 -11.58 15.37 9.07
C GLU A 69 -12.65 14.49 8.44
N ILE A 70 -12.40 13.18 8.29
CA ILE A 70 -13.43 12.22 7.86
C ILE A 70 -14.69 12.36 8.72
N LEU A 71 -14.53 12.38 10.05
CA LEU A 71 -15.63 12.52 10.98
C LEU A 71 -16.39 13.83 10.78
N LEU A 72 -15.69 14.96 10.62
CA LEU A 72 -16.30 16.26 10.40
C LEU A 72 -17.03 16.34 9.05
N HIS A 73 -16.45 15.81 7.98
CA HIS A 73 -17.08 15.74 6.66
C HIS A 73 -18.34 14.88 6.69
N GLN A 74 -18.30 13.71 7.31
CA GLN A 74 -19.46 12.82 7.44
C GLN A 74 -20.59 13.43 8.29
N LYS A 75 -20.24 14.21 9.33
CA LYS A 75 -21.20 15.00 10.11
C LYS A 75 -21.85 16.11 9.26
N ARG A 76 -21.06 16.85 8.49
CA ARG A 76 -21.56 17.90 7.59
C ARG A 76 -22.46 17.36 6.48
N ALA A 77 -22.14 16.16 5.97
CA ALA A 77 -22.95 15.45 4.98
C ALA A 77 -24.23 14.80 5.56
N VAL A 78 -24.50 14.97 6.86
CA VAL A 78 -25.70 14.46 7.55
C VAL A 78 -25.87 12.94 7.35
N THR A 79 -24.76 12.20 7.45
CA THR A 79 -24.78 10.74 7.38
C THR A 79 -25.17 10.12 8.73
N ASN A 80 -25.69 8.89 8.68
CA ASN A 80 -26.26 8.23 9.85
C ASN A 80 -25.22 7.78 10.89
N ASP A 81 -23.94 7.59 10.53
CA ASP A 81 -22.89 7.19 11.50
C ASP A 81 -21.45 7.63 11.09
N PRO A 82 -21.06 8.87 11.41
CA PRO A 82 -19.69 9.36 11.22
C PRO A 82 -18.62 8.57 12.01
N ALA A 83 -18.98 8.01 13.17
CA ALA A 83 -18.05 7.25 14.00
C ALA A 83 -17.77 5.87 13.39
N GLN A 84 -18.74 5.27 12.71
CA GLN A 84 -18.54 4.05 11.92
C GLN A 84 -17.59 4.29 10.75
N ALA A 85 -17.63 5.45 10.09
CA ALA A 85 -16.68 5.77 9.02
C ALA A 85 -15.22 5.76 9.53
N VAL A 86 -14.94 6.45 10.64
CA VAL A 86 -13.61 6.43 11.28
C VAL A 86 -13.18 5.01 11.64
N ARG A 87 -14.09 4.23 12.25
CA ARG A 87 -13.82 2.84 12.62
C ARG A 87 -13.53 1.97 11.41
N SER A 88 -14.27 2.16 10.31
CA SER A 88 -14.07 1.45 9.05
C SER A 88 -12.70 1.76 8.45
N VAL A 89 -12.31 3.03 8.37
CA VAL A 89 -11.01 3.44 7.82
C VAL A 89 -9.86 2.90 8.68
N THR A 90 -9.99 2.99 10.01
CA THR A 90 -8.98 2.42 10.92
C THR A 90 -8.87 0.90 10.78
N ALA A 91 -9.98 0.20 10.54
CA ALA A 91 -9.98 -1.24 10.28
C ALA A 91 -9.35 -1.60 8.92
N GLU A 92 -9.43 -0.71 7.92
CA GLU A 92 -8.73 -0.88 6.65
C GLU A 92 -7.21 -0.75 6.85
N TYR A 93 -6.73 0.17 7.69
CA TYR A 93 -5.31 0.27 8.07
C TYR A 93 -4.79 -1.02 8.73
N ASP A 94 -5.57 -1.63 9.64
CA ASP A 94 -5.26 -2.96 10.21
C ASP A 94 -5.16 -4.01 9.09
N GLY A 95 -6.11 -4.02 8.16
CA GLY A 95 -6.10 -4.91 7.01
C GLY A 95 -4.85 -4.78 6.13
N PHE A 96 -4.38 -3.55 5.87
CA PHE A 96 -3.16 -3.30 5.11
C PHE A 96 -1.92 -3.78 5.87
N ALA A 97 -1.81 -3.44 7.17
CA ALA A 97 -0.69 -3.85 8.00
C ALA A 97 -0.54 -5.37 8.11
N ARG A 98 -1.65 -6.10 8.36
CA ARG A 98 -1.63 -7.57 8.42
C ARG A 98 -1.21 -8.21 7.12
N ARG A 99 -1.66 -7.65 5.99
CA ARG A 99 -1.25 -8.14 4.67
C ARG A 99 0.24 -7.93 4.47
N ALA A 100 0.75 -6.73 4.76
CA ALA A 100 2.18 -6.44 4.68
C ALA A 100 2.99 -7.40 5.57
N GLN A 101 2.55 -7.68 6.80
CA GLN A 101 3.20 -8.65 7.69
C GLN A 101 3.21 -10.07 7.10
N SER A 102 2.06 -10.56 6.62
CA SER A 102 1.96 -11.89 6.01
C SER A 102 2.82 -12.01 4.75
N ASP A 103 2.79 -11.01 3.88
CA ASP A 103 3.57 -10.98 2.63
C ASP A 103 5.07 -10.93 2.94
N HIS A 104 5.48 -10.10 3.90
CA HIS A 104 6.86 -9.98 4.36
C HIS A 104 7.39 -11.32 4.91
N GLN A 105 6.65 -11.96 5.82
CA GLN A 105 7.05 -13.25 6.38
C GLN A 105 7.14 -14.35 5.31
N GLY A 106 6.19 -14.38 4.37
CA GLY A 106 6.21 -15.32 3.25
C GLY A 106 7.46 -15.14 2.38
N LEU A 107 7.82 -13.89 2.07
CA LEU A 107 9.02 -13.57 1.29
C LEU A 107 10.32 -13.86 2.05
N ILE A 108 10.38 -13.67 3.37
CA ILE A 108 11.53 -14.10 4.19
C ILE A 108 11.74 -15.61 4.10
N ASN A 109 10.66 -16.39 4.21
CA ASN A 109 10.76 -17.84 4.09
C ASN A 109 11.26 -18.24 2.69
N LEU A 110 10.70 -17.63 1.64
CA LEU A 110 11.14 -17.84 0.26
C LEU A 110 12.60 -17.45 0.04
N GLN A 111 13.08 -16.38 0.70
CA GLN A 111 14.47 -15.96 0.65
C GLN A 111 15.40 -17.05 1.18
N GLY A 112 15.02 -17.75 2.25
CA GLY A 112 15.70 -18.93 2.76
C GLY A 112 15.75 -20.04 1.72
N ASP A 113 14.57 -20.44 1.22
CA ASP A 113 14.43 -21.53 0.24
C ASP A 113 15.29 -21.31 -1.02
N VAL A 114 15.22 -20.11 -1.61
CA VAL A 114 15.93 -19.78 -2.87
C VAL A 114 17.45 -19.70 -2.67
N ARG A 115 17.91 -19.36 -1.46
CA ARG A 115 19.36 -19.34 -1.15
C ARG A 115 19.95 -20.74 -1.11
N GLU A 116 19.17 -21.75 -0.75
CA GLU A 116 19.61 -23.14 -0.69
C GLU A 116 19.69 -23.82 -2.07
N LEU A 117 19.02 -23.26 -3.09
CA LEU A 117 19.04 -23.81 -4.44
C LEU A 117 20.43 -23.72 -5.09
N MET A 118 20.98 -24.85 -5.54
CA MET A 118 22.39 -24.88 -6.00
C MET A 118 22.61 -24.31 -7.41
N ASN A 119 21.63 -24.42 -8.31
CA ASN A 119 21.81 -24.04 -9.70
C ASN A 119 21.18 -22.68 -10.02
N PRO A 120 21.96 -21.59 -10.16
CA PRO A 120 21.41 -20.26 -10.41
C PRO A 120 20.82 -20.09 -11.82
N ARG A 121 21.02 -21.05 -12.73
CA ARG A 121 20.57 -20.96 -14.13
C ARG A 121 19.22 -21.63 -14.39
N VAL A 122 18.74 -22.45 -13.46
CA VAL A 122 17.44 -23.14 -13.59
C VAL A 122 16.32 -22.13 -13.32
N SER A 123 15.17 -22.36 -13.93
CA SER A 123 13.98 -21.54 -13.70
C SER A 123 13.49 -21.73 -12.26
N ILE A 124 13.02 -20.66 -11.62
CA ILE A 124 12.50 -20.79 -10.25
C ILE A 124 11.20 -21.62 -10.23
N GLY A 125 10.44 -21.60 -11.33
CA GLY A 125 9.23 -22.41 -11.47
C GLY A 125 9.49 -23.92 -11.43
N GLU A 126 10.64 -24.39 -11.91
CA GLU A 126 11.04 -25.80 -11.83
C GLU A 126 11.45 -26.22 -10.41
N ASP A 127 12.20 -25.37 -9.71
CA ASP A 127 12.84 -25.74 -8.43
C ASP A 127 12.00 -25.43 -7.18
N ALA A 128 11.16 -24.39 -7.20
CA ALA A 128 10.46 -23.89 -5.99
C ALA A 128 8.99 -24.33 -5.85
N GLY A 129 8.44 -25.02 -6.86
CA GLY A 129 7.06 -25.54 -6.83
C GLY A 129 5.98 -24.47 -6.61
N SER A 130 4.85 -24.86 -6.02
CA SER A 130 3.68 -23.99 -5.81
C SER A 130 3.75 -23.22 -4.47
N ASN A 131 4.75 -22.36 -4.29
CA ASN A 131 4.85 -21.50 -3.11
C ASN A 131 4.05 -20.19 -3.32
N SER A 132 3.10 -19.89 -2.42
CA SER A 132 2.31 -18.65 -2.47
C SER A 132 3.16 -17.37 -2.38
N ALA A 133 4.34 -17.43 -1.76
CA ALA A 133 5.29 -16.32 -1.72
C ALA A 133 5.86 -15.96 -3.10
N LEU A 134 5.94 -16.93 -4.03
CA LEU A 134 6.33 -16.65 -5.42
C LEU A 134 5.32 -15.74 -6.11
N ARG A 135 4.03 -15.84 -5.76
CA ARG A 135 2.99 -14.93 -6.27
C ARG A 135 3.22 -13.50 -5.79
N GLN A 136 3.65 -13.34 -4.54
CA GLN A 136 3.99 -12.03 -3.97
C GLN A 136 5.23 -11.42 -4.63
N LEU A 137 6.21 -12.27 -4.99
CA LEU A 137 7.37 -11.85 -5.77
C LEU A 137 6.97 -11.38 -7.17
N VAL A 138 6.15 -12.15 -7.89
CA VAL A 138 5.67 -11.76 -9.22
C VAL A 138 4.90 -10.45 -9.16
N ARG A 139 4.03 -10.25 -8.16
CA ARG A 139 3.36 -8.96 -7.94
C ARG A 139 4.36 -7.80 -7.81
N PHE A 140 5.42 -7.98 -7.02
CA PHE A 140 6.47 -6.97 -6.89
C PHE A 140 7.13 -6.66 -8.24
N MET A 141 7.45 -7.69 -9.02
CA MET A 141 8.03 -7.53 -10.37
C MET A 141 7.10 -6.77 -11.31
N ASP A 142 5.81 -7.10 -11.30
CA ASP A 142 4.80 -6.45 -12.15
C ASP A 142 4.62 -4.97 -11.75
N LEU A 143 4.64 -4.64 -10.46
CA LEU A 143 4.58 -3.25 -9.99
C LEU A 143 5.86 -2.46 -10.32
N ASP A 144 7.04 -3.07 -10.18
CA ASP A 144 8.34 -2.48 -10.56
C ASP A 144 8.35 -2.19 -12.07
N ALA A 145 7.93 -3.16 -12.90
CA ALA A 145 7.82 -2.98 -14.34
C ALA A 145 6.76 -1.93 -14.72
N TYR A 146 5.61 -1.92 -14.05
CA TYR A 146 4.53 -0.96 -14.30
C TYR A 146 5.00 0.48 -14.05
N THR A 147 5.74 0.72 -12.97
CA THR A 147 6.31 2.04 -12.66
C THR A 147 7.41 2.44 -13.63
N LEU A 148 8.34 1.54 -13.95
CA LEU A 148 9.45 1.80 -14.89
C LEU A 148 8.98 2.11 -16.31
N THR A 149 7.91 1.44 -16.76
CA THR A 149 7.37 1.58 -18.12
C THR A 149 6.25 2.62 -18.21
N LYS A 150 5.94 3.32 -17.11
CA LYS A 150 4.82 4.27 -17.02
C LYS A 150 3.49 3.67 -17.52
N GLY A 151 3.28 2.39 -17.24
CA GLY A 151 2.09 1.64 -17.64
C GLY A 151 1.97 1.31 -19.14
N GLU A 152 2.97 1.63 -19.97
CA GLU A 152 2.88 1.44 -21.43
C GLU A 152 2.93 -0.04 -21.86
N VAL A 153 3.58 -0.89 -21.07
CA VAL A 153 3.86 -2.30 -21.45
C VAL A 153 2.70 -3.26 -21.14
N TRP A 154 1.66 -2.80 -20.44
CA TRP A 154 0.58 -3.66 -19.92
C TRP A 154 -0.82 -3.25 -20.41
N PRO A 155 -1.11 -3.28 -21.72
CA PRO A 155 -2.45 -2.99 -22.21
C PRO A 155 -3.43 -4.05 -21.71
N GLY A 156 -4.36 -3.65 -20.83
CA GLY A 156 -5.43 -4.51 -20.31
C GLY A 156 -5.12 -5.24 -18.99
N PHE A 157 -3.88 -5.19 -18.51
CA PHE A 157 -3.49 -5.79 -17.23
C PHE A 157 -3.16 -4.69 -16.21
N ASP A 158 -3.88 -4.67 -15.09
CA ASP A 158 -3.62 -3.75 -13.98
C ASP A 158 -3.21 -4.52 -12.71
N PRO A 159 -1.95 -4.40 -12.27
CA PRO A 159 -1.45 -5.11 -11.09
C PRO A 159 -2.05 -4.63 -9.77
N LEU A 160 -2.68 -3.44 -9.72
CA LEU A 160 -3.34 -2.90 -8.53
C LEU A 160 -4.84 -3.27 -8.44
N LYS A 161 -5.37 -3.95 -9.47
CA LYS A 161 -6.78 -4.33 -9.54
C LYS A 161 -7.09 -5.38 -8.47
N LYS A 162 -8.22 -5.21 -7.78
CA LYS A 162 -8.73 -6.22 -6.83
C LYS A 162 -9.15 -7.50 -7.53
N ALA A 163 -9.11 -8.62 -6.83
CA ALA A 163 -9.71 -9.84 -7.34
C ALA A 163 -11.23 -9.69 -7.48
N ALA A 164 -11.83 -10.46 -8.41
CA ALA A 164 -13.28 -10.61 -8.45
C ALA A 164 -13.78 -11.05 -7.06
N ARG A 165 -14.83 -10.39 -6.56
CA ARG A 165 -15.29 -10.59 -5.18
C ARG A 165 -15.72 -12.04 -4.94
N VAL A 166 -14.92 -12.80 -4.19
CA VAL A 166 -15.37 -14.04 -3.55
C VAL A 166 -16.03 -13.67 -2.22
N ARG A 167 -17.25 -14.14 -1.96
CA ARG A 167 -17.97 -13.86 -0.70
C ARG A 167 -17.18 -14.39 0.49
N GLY A 168 -16.60 -13.50 1.29
CA GLY A 168 -15.98 -13.86 2.57
C GLY A 168 -17.00 -14.32 3.62
N LYS A 169 -16.64 -15.29 4.46
CA LYS A 169 -17.52 -15.92 5.46
C LYS A 169 -17.70 -15.14 6.79
N GLN A 170 -16.97 -14.05 7.05
CA GLN A 170 -16.82 -13.52 8.43
C GLN A 170 -16.98 -12.00 8.64
N GLY A 171 -17.51 -11.24 7.69
CA GLY A 171 -17.93 -9.84 7.93
C GLY A 171 -16.80 -8.81 8.14
N ALA A 172 -15.55 -9.22 8.40
CA ALA A 172 -14.38 -8.35 8.31
C ALA A 172 -14.06 -8.06 6.84
N ARG A 173 -13.90 -6.78 6.48
CA ARG A 173 -13.43 -6.39 5.14
C ARG A 173 -11.96 -6.79 5.01
N MET A 174 -11.71 -7.95 4.42
CA MET A 174 -10.38 -8.26 3.92
C MET A 174 -10.17 -7.51 2.62
N ILE A 175 -9.01 -6.87 2.48
CA ILE A 175 -8.53 -6.43 1.17
C ILE A 175 -8.44 -7.69 0.29
N VAL A 176 -8.88 -7.63 -0.96
CA VAL A 176 -8.86 -8.79 -1.85
C VAL A 176 -7.97 -8.44 -3.03
N ASP A 177 -6.75 -8.96 -3.00
CA ASP A 177 -5.73 -8.85 -4.03
C ASP A 177 -5.79 -10.08 -4.95
N ARG A 178 -5.54 -9.89 -6.25
CA ARG A 178 -5.51 -10.96 -7.26
C ARG A 178 -4.40 -11.97 -6.98
N TYR A 179 -3.26 -11.54 -6.44
CA TYR A 179 -2.12 -12.42 -6.14
C TYR A 179 -2.25 -13.19 -4.83
N SER A 180 -3.09 -12.69 -3.91
CA SER A 180 -3.34 -13.30 -2.60
C SER A 180 -4.71 -13.97 -2.49
N ALA A 181 -5.49 -14.01 -3.58
CA ALA A 181 -6.82 -14.63 -3.59
C ALA A 181 -6.70 -16.16 -3.47
N SER A 182 -7.63 -16.78 -2.72
CA SER A 182 -7.69 -18.23 -2.58
C SER A 182 -8.09 -18.93 -3.89
N GLU A 183 -8.96 -18.29 -4.66
CA GLU A 183 -9.34 -18.69 -6.02
C GLU A 183 -8.86 -17.59 -6.96
N MET A 184 -7.84 -17.88 -7.77
CA MET A 184 -7.27 -16.92 -8.71
C MET A 184 -8.02 -16.95 -10.03
N ASP A 185 -8.06 -15.81 -10.71
CA ASP A 185 -8.41 -15.78 -12.13
C ASP A 185 -7.35 -16.59 -12.89
N GLU A 186 -7.79 -17.50 -13.78
CA GLU A 186 -6.90 -18.38 -14.57
C GLU A 186 -5.85 -17.59 -15.37
N GLU A 187 -6.21 -16.39 -15.82
CA GLU A 187 -5.32 -15.43 -16.48
C GLU A 187 -4.11 -15.06 -15.61
N VAL A 188 -4.34 -14.73 -14.32
CA VAL A 188 -3.27 -14.31 -13.40
C VAL A 188 -2.42 -15.52 -13.03
N GLU A 189 -3.03 -16.68 -12.85
CA GLU A 189 -2.28 -17.91 -12.56
C GLU A 189 -1.36 -18.30 -13.72
N THR A 190 -1.84 -18.19 -14.96
CA THR A 190 -1.04 -18.44 -16.16
C THR A 190 0.11 -17.44 -16.26
N HIS A 191 -0.17 -16.15 -16.09
CA HIS A 191 0.86 -15.10 -16.08
C HIS A 191 1.95 -15.37 -15.03
N VAL A 192 1.55 -15.70 -13.79
CA VAL A 192 2.50 -16.04 -12.72
C VAL A 192 3.38 -17.22 -13.14
N ARG A 193 2.79 -18.29 -13.72
CA ARG A 193 3.57 -19.45 -14.18
C ARG A 193 4.58 -19.05 -15.24
N ASP A 194 4.18 -18.23 -16.21
CA ASP A 194 5.05 -17.81 -17.32
C ASP A 194 6.22 -16.95 -16.83
N VAL A 195 5.96 -16.01 -15.90
CA VAL A 195 7.01 -15.19 -15.28
C VAL A 195 8.01 -16.07 -14.50
N LEU A 196 7.52 -17.04 -13.74
CA LEU A 196 8.37 -17.95 -12.95
C LEU A 196 9.19 -18.91 -13.83
N ALA A 197 8.65 -19.33 -14.97
CA ALA A 197 9.37 -20.14 -15.95
C ALA A 197 10.48 -19.34 -16.65
N ALA A 198 10.25 -18.05 -16.89
CA ALA A 198 11.22 -17.16 -17.52
C ALA A 198 12.30 -16.63 -16.57
N THR A 199 12.06 -16.67 -15.25
CA THR A 199 12.95 -16.10 -14.24
C THR A 199 13.87 -17.16 -13.64
N THR A 200 15.17 -16.91 -13.70
CA THR A 200 16.18 -17.83 -13.14
C THR A 200 16.34 -17.68 -11.63
N VAL A 201 16.72 -18.75 -10.93
CA VAL A 201 17.04 -18.75 -9.49
C VAL A 201 18.03 -17.63 -9.11
N GLY A 202 19.05 -17.40 -9.95
CA GLY A 202 20.04 -16.34 -9.74
C GLY A 202 19.43 -14.93 -9.72
N GLN A 203 18.50 -14.65 -10.63
CA GLN A 203 17.76 -13.38 -10.66
C GLN A 203 16.77 -13.28 -9.48
N THR A 204 16.09 -14.39 -9.17
CA THR A 204 15.13 -14.47 -8.07
C THR A 204 15.73 -14.03 -6.75
N ARG A 205 16.98 -14.39 -6.44
CA ARG A 205 17.64 -13.97 -5.19
C ARG A 205 17.64 -12.46 -4.99
N VAL A 206 18.06 -11.73 -6.02
CA VAL A 206 18.13 -10.26 -5.98
C VAL A 206 16.73 -9.66 -5.89
N LEU A 207 15.77 -10.22 -6.62
CA LEU A 207 14.39 -9.75 -6.62
C LEU A 207 13.69 -10.00 -5.28
N VAL A 208 13.92 -11.15 -4.65
CA VAL A 208 13.39 -11.48 -3.32
C VAL A 208 13.98 -10.56 -2.26
N ASP A 209 15.29 -10.29 -2.30
CA ASP A 209 15.91 -9.34 -1.36
C ASP A 209 15.27 -7.94 -1.46
N ARG A 210 14.99 -7.46 -2.69
CA ARG A 210 14.29 -6.18 -2.92
C ARG A 210 12.84 -6.23 -2.42
N ALA A 211 12.12 -7.31 -2.72
CA ALA A 211 10.72 -7.48 -2.33
C ALA A 211 10.56 -7.57 -0.79
N VAL A 212 11.49 -8.25 -0.10
CA VAL A 212 11.52 -8.29 1.37
C VAL A 212 11.68 -6.87 1.93
N ALA A 213 12.64 -6.09 1.43
CA ALA A 213 12.86 -4.72 1.88
C ALA A 213 11.66 -3.78 1.62
N ASP A 214 11.00 -3.94 0.47
CA ASP A 214 9.77 -3.23 0.12
C ASP A 214 8.63 -3.54 1.10
N GLN A 215 8.37 -4.82 1.38
CA GLN A 215 7.30 -5.22 2.29
C GLN A 215 7.59 -4.85 3.76
N ALA A 216 8.86 -4.81 4.17
CA ALA A 216 9.25 -4.30 5.47
C ALA A 216 8.88 -2.81 5.63
N ARG A 217 9.25 -1.96 4.65
CA ARG A 217 8.91 -0.53 4.66
C ARG A 217 7.40 -0.28 4.62
N ARG A 218 6.68 -1.09 3.82
CA ARG A 218 5.22 -1.06 3.76
C ARG A 218 4.60 -1.40 5.11
N LEU A 219 5.10 -2.42 5.81
CA LEU A 219 4.62 -2.79 7.14
C LEU A 219 4.89 -1.67 8.14
N ASP A 220 6.11 -1.13 8.17
CA ASP A 220 6.51 -0.04 9.06
C ASP A 220 5.62 1.19 8.88
N PHE A 221 5.34 1.55 7.62
CA PHE A 221 4.43 2.65 7.29
C PHE A 221 3.07 2.44 7.96
N TRP A 222 2.39 1.31 7.71
CA TRP A 222 1.05 1.08 8.26
C TRP A 222 1.03 0.93 9.77
N VAL A 223 2.06 0.33 10.38
CA VAL A 223 2.23 0.27 11.84
C VAL A 223 2.34 1.69 12.42
N SER A 224 3.10 2.58 11.79
CA SER A 224 3.19 3.98 12.20
C SER A 224 1.83 4.68 12.14
N LYS A 225 1.08 4.52 11.04
CA LYS A 225 -0.25 5.15 10.90
C LYS A 225 -1.26 4.59 11.91
N LEU A 226 -1.17 3.31 12.27
CA LEU A 226 -1.97 2.72 13.35
C LEU A 226 -1.60 3.31 14.72
N ARG A 227 -0.30 3.50 15.02
CA ARG A 227 0.15 4.16 16.26
C ARG A 227 -0.39 5.58 16.36
N GLU A 228 -0.31 6.36 15.29
CA GLU A 228 -0.88 7.72 15.24
C GLU A 228 -2.41 7.72 15.40
N SER A 229 -3.10 6.74 14.84
CA SER A 229 -4.56 6.59 14.95
C SER A 229 -5.03 6.41 16.39
N ARG A 230 -4.17 5.92 17.31
CA ARG A 230 -4.50 5.80 18.76
C ARG A 230 -4.84 7.14 19.40
N ASN A 231 -4.28 8.23 18.87
CA ASN A 231 -4.56 9.58 19.36
C ASN A 231 -5.98 10.04 19.01
N HIS A 232 -6.67 9.33 18.11
CA HIS A 232 -8.08 9.57 17.81
C HIS A 232 -8.96 8.64 18.67
N GLY A 233 -9.68 9.21 19.65
CA GLY A 233 -10.41 8.44 20.67
C GLY A 233 -11.36 7.35 20.13
N ILE A 234 -12.02 7.59 18.98
CA ILE A 234 -12.91 6.59 18.34
C ILE A 234 -12.13 5.45 17.68
N ALA A 235 -10.93 5.72 17.18
CA ALA A 235 -10.09 4.75 16.47
C ALA A 235 -9.24 3.90 17.43
N ARG A 236 -8.94 4.44 18.61
CA ARG A 236 -8.07 3.82 19.61
C ARG A 236 -8.35 2.33 19.88
N PRO A 237 -9.60 1.87 20.13
CA PRO A 237 -9.84 0.45 20.41
C PRO A 237 -9.49 -0.48 19.23
N ILE A 238 -9.59 0.02 17.99
CA ILE A 238 -9.23 -0.74 16.78
C ILE A 238 -7.72 -0.72 16.59
N ALA A 239 -7.08 0.45 16.74
CA ALA A 239 -5.65 0.60 16.64
C ALA A 239 -4.89 -0.23 17.70
N ASP A 240 -5.32 -0.18 18.96
CA ASP A 240 -4.73 -0.97 20.06
C ASP A 240 -4.85 -2.47 19.76
N ARG A 241 -6.02 -2.92 19.26
CA ARG A 241 -6.22 -4.31 18.86
C ARG A 241 -5.35 -4.71 17.67
N ALA A 242 -5.23 -3.84 16.66
CA ALA A 242 -4.41 -4.11 15.48
C ALA A 242 -2.94 -4.27 15.87
N LEU A 243 -2.39 -3.32 16.62
CA LEU A 243 -1.00 -3.34 17.09
C LEU A 243 -0.72 -4.56 17.97
N ALA A 244 -1.63 -4.93 18.87
CA ALA A 244 -1.49 -6.15 19.67
C ALA A 244 -1.40 -7.42 18.83
N HIS A 245 -2.18 -7.53 17.75
CA HIS A 245 -2.08 -8.68 16.84
C HIS A 245 -0.79 -8.69 16.01
N LEU A 246 -0.22 -7.51 15.73
CA LEU A 246 1.05 -7.38 15.01
C LEU A 246 2.27 -7.63 15.92
N GLY A 247 2.07 -7.73 17.24
CA GLY A 247 3.17 -7.84 18.22
C GLY A 247 3.75 -6.49 18.64
N GLU A 248 3.04 -5.39 18.36
CA GLU A 248 3.49 -3.99 18.48
C GLU A 248 2.80 -3.23 19.63
N ALA A 249 2.30 -3.94 20.65
CA ALA A 249 1.57 -3.33 21.77
C ALA A 249 2.53 -2.75 22.82
N GLU A 250 3.02 -1.53 22.57
CA GLU A 250 3.61 -0.65 23.59
C GLU A 250 2.75 0.60 23.81
#